data_AF-A0A926Q8T3-F1
#
_entry.id   AF-A0A926Q8T3-F1
#
_cell.length_a   1.000
_cell.length_b   1.000
_cell.length_c   1.000
_cell.angle_alpha   90.00
_cell.angle_beta   90.00
_cell.angle_gamma   90.00
#
_symmetry.space_group_name_H-M   'P 1'
#
loop_
_entity.id
_entity.type
_entity.pdbx_description
1 polymer ?
#
loop_
_entity_poly.entity_id
_entity_poly.type
_entity_poly.pdbx_seq_one_letter_code
_entity_poly.pdbx_strand_id
1 'polypeptide(L)'
;MPNWGSGGAASVHARLAGRDNALNAVRLLLATFVVVDHSFKAATGESGPWPYLGAFAVDGFFAISGYLIAGSRTRMGMRPFLWRRALRLMPAYWAVLLFTALVAAPVSTTMTRNAYDWRSAASYVVKNSLLVTTQMGIAGTPTDVAYHGLWNVSVWSLLYEAAAYVAFGLVIGAVWFRIRTAALLSAGLAVCIVVQFGLGVGPDALRDLTRLWSFFAAGVLLWFFRERLPGSRAVAAVAGAVVVAALLLDGTWYLMLAPVPLAFVLLWLGARLPVRVGARNDISYGVYVFAFPLQQLMAVGRVPEVVGSFWFAVLSVAVTVPVAWASWLLVEKPSMRLRRVVPVGTRPASAPSATAAEVLGRPVIG
;
A
#
# COMPACT_ATOMS: atom_id res chain seq x y z
N MET A 1 27.24 -7.85 -25.76
CA MET A 1 25.81 -7.85 -26.11
C MET A 1 25.09 -8.83 -25.19
N PRO A 2 24.06 -8.43 -24.42
CA PRO A 2 23.34 -9.37 -23.57
C PRO A 2 22.52 -10.30 -24.46
N ASN A 3 22.80 -11.59 -24.30
CA ASN A 3 22.20 -12.69 -25.03
C ASN A 3 20.72 -12.83 -24.61
N TRP A 4 19.79 -12.28 -25.40
CA TRP A 4 18.35 -12.53 -25.25
C TRP A 4 18.00 -13.90 -25.83
N GLY A 5 18.65 -14.94 -25.31
CA GLY A 5 18.33 -16.32 -25.63
C GLY A 5 16.86 -16.61 -25.30
N SER A 6 16.26 -17.45 -26.14
CA SER A 6 14.88 -17.97 -26.13
C SER A 6 14.43 -18.50 -24.76
N GLY A 7 14.15 -17.60 -23.83
CA GLY A 7 13.73 -17.92 -22.48
C GLY A 7 12.23 -18.17 -22.43
N GLY A 8 11.82 -19.41 -22.15
CA GLY A 8 10.49 -19.69 -21.62
C GLY A 8 10.19 -18.64 -20.55
N ALA A 9 9.12 -17.86 -20.74
CA ALA A 9 8.89 -16.62 -20.01
C ALA A 9 8.95 -16.89 -18.50
N ALA A 10 10.08 -16.53 -17.87
CA ALA A 10 10.30 -16.74 -16.44
C ALA A 10 9.06 -16.25 -15.68
N SER A 11 8.57 -17.07 -14.75
CA SER A 11 7.36 -16.78 -13.99
C SER A 11 7.47 -15.41 -13.31
N VAL A 12 6.34 -14.73 -13.13
CA VAL A 12 6.27 -13.41 -12.47
C VAL A 12 7.03 -13.45 -11.14
N HIS A 13 6.84 -14.53 -10.37
CA HIS A 13 7.53 -14.73 -9.10
C HIS A 13 9.05 -14.76 -9.21
N ALA A 14 9.61 -15.48 -10.19
CA ALA A 14 11.06 -15.59 -10.34
C ALA A 14 11.72 -14.22 -10.55
N ARG A 15 11.06 -13.33 -11.31
CA ARG A 15 11.53 -11.96 -11.53
C ARG A 15 11.36 -11.07 -10.29
N LEU A 16 10.27 -11.25 -9.55
CA LEU A 16 10.01 -10.50 -8.31
C LEU A 16 10.88 -10.95 -7.12
N ALA A 17 11.44 -12.16 -7.15
CA ALA A 17 12.33 -12.65 -6.11
C ALA A 17 13.68 -11.91 -6.09
N GLY A 18 14.10 -11.38 -7.24
CA GLY A 18 15.31 -10.58 -7.37
C GLY A 18 15.15 -9.15 -6.82
N ARG A 19 16.28 -8.49 -6.56
CA ARG A 19 16.32 -7.06 -6.22
C ARG A 19 16.15 -6.13 -7.42
N ASP A 20 16.25 -6.66 -8.64
CA ASP A 20 16.11 -5.91 -9.90
C ASP A 20 14.67 -6.05 -10.42
N ASN A 21 13.72 -5.46 -9.68
CA ASN A 21 12.32 -5.39 -10.07
C ASN A 21 11.76 -3.97 -9.85
N ALA A 22 10.65 -3.66 -10.53
CA ALA A 22 10.04 -2.34 -10.56
C ALA A 22 8.90 -2.18 -9.55
N LEU A 23 8.72 -3.08 -8.56
CA LEU A 23 7.59 -2.97 -7.61
C LEU A 23 7.59 -1.65 -6.84
N ASN A 24 8.76 -1.15 -6.45
CA ASN A 24 8.84 0.15 -5.77
C ASN A 24 8.46 1.31 -6.70
N ALA A 25 8.77 1.21 -8.00
CA ALA A 25 8.34 2.19 -8.99
C ALA A 25 6.81 2.16 -9.19
N VAL A 26 6.21 0.96 -9.26
CA VAL A 26 4.75 0.80 -9.32
C VAL A 26 4.09 1.39 -8.09
N ARG A 27 4.63 1.13 -6.89
CA ARG A 27 4.12 1.72 -5.64
C ARG A 27 4.27 3.24 -5.60
N LEU A 28 5.36 3.78 -6.12
CA LEU A 28 5.55 5.22 -6.24
C LEU A 28 4.54 5.83 -7.22
N LEU A 29 4.25 5.17 -8.34
CA LEU A 29 3.20 5.59 -9.27
C LEU A 29 1.82 5.64 -8.59
N LEU A 30 1.47 4.61 -7.81
CA LEU A 30 0.24 4.60 -7.02
C LEU A 30 0.22 5.74 -5.99
N ALA A 31 1.35 6.03 -5.32
CA ALA A 31 1.43 7.18 -4.41
C ALA A 31 1.16 8.50 -5.15
N THR A 32 1.73 8.67 -6.34
CA THR A 32 1.50 9.84 -7.20
C THR A 32 0.04 9.97 -7.62
N PHE A 33 -0.64 8.86 -7.94
CA PHE A 33 -2.08 8.87 -8.24
C PHE A 33 -2.92 9.39 -7.06
N VAL A 34 -2.58 9.01 -5.83
CA VAL A 34 -3.22 9.57 -4.62
C VAL A 34 -2.93 11.06 -4.49
N VAL A 35 -1.68 11.49 -4.68
CA VAL A 35 -1.30 12.91 -4.60
C VAL A 35 -2.09 13.74 -5.61
N VAL A 36 -2.19 13.27 -6.87
CA VAL A 36 -2.92 13.96 -7.93
C VAL A 36 -4.41 14.04 -7.59
N ASP A 37 -5.05 12.94 -7.21
CA ASP A 37 -6.46 12.92 -6.81
C ASP A 37 -6.76 13.92 -5.68
N HIS A 38 -5.93 13.90 -4.65
CA HIS A 38 -6.10 14.77 -3.49
C HIS A 38 -5.75 16.24 -3.76
N SER A 39 -4.92 16.54 -4.78
CA SER A 39 -4.61 17.92 -5.14
C SER A 39 -5.86 18.66 -5.63
N PHE A 40 -6.75 18.00 -6.37
CA PHE A 40 -8.02 18.59 -6.80
C PHE A 40 -8.93 18.83 -5.60
N LYS A 41 -9.06 17.85 -4.70
CA LYS A 41 -9.83 18.01 -3.46
C LYS A 41 -9.32 19.18 -2.61
N ALA A 42 -8.01 19.30 -2.42
CA ALA A 42 -7.41 20.40 -1.67
C ALA A 42 -7.58 21.76 -2.37
N ALA A 43 -7.56 21.79 -3.71
CA ALA A 43 -7.72 23.01 -4.50
C ALA A 43 -9.16 23.51 -4.57
N THR A 44 -10.13 22.61 -4.82
CA THR A 44 -11.50 22.99 -5.19
C THR A 44 -12.56 22.49 -4.21
N GLY A 45 -12.23 21.57 -3.31
CA GLY A 45 -13.22 20.88 -2.47
C GLY A 45 -13.88 19.69 -3.16
N GLU A 46 -13.62 19.50 -4.45
CA GLU A 46 -14.29 18.52 -5.30
C GLU A 46 -13.32 17.50 -5.89
N SER A 47 -13.89 16.42 -6.44
CA SER A 47 -13.10 15.45 -7.18
C SER A 47 -12.57 16.04 -8.49
N GLY A 48 -11.36 15.64 -8.88
CA GLY A 48 -10.78 15.99 -10.17
C GLY A 48 -11.42 15.22 -11.34
N PRO A 49 -10.86 15.36 -12.56
CA PRO A 49 -11.38 14.70 -13.77
C PRO A 49 -11.33 13.16 -13.70
N TRP A 50 -10.56 12.59 -12.76
CA TRP A 50 -10.49 11.16 -12.49
C TRP A 50 -10.90 10.88 -11.03
N PRO A 51 -12.21 10.90 -10.71
CA PRO A 51 -12.71 10.89 -9.33
C PRO A 51 -12.37 9.62 -8.52
N TYR A 52 -12.02 8.54 -9.20
CA TYR A 52 -11.66 7.25 -8.59
C TYR A 52 -10.16 6.96 -8.62
N LEU A 53 -9.33 7.92 -9.04
CA LEU A 53 -7.88 7.69 -9.21
C LEU A 53 -7.19 7.37 -7.87
N GLY A 54 -7.50 8.13 -6.82
CA GLY A 54 -6.97 7.87 -5.49
C GLY A 54 -7.48 6.54 -4.91
N ALA A 55 -8.76 6.25 -5.10
CA ALA A 55 -9.41 5.01 -4.68
C ALA A 55 -8.76 3.77 -5.31
N PHE A 56 -8.59 3.77 -6.64
CA PHE A 56 -7.89 2.74 -7.41
C PHE A 56 -6.45 2.55 -6.93
N ALA A 57 -5.75 3.65 -6.63
CA ALA A 57 -4.37 3.59 -6.16
C ALA A 57 -4.24 2.90 -4.80
N VAL A 58 -5.14 3.19 -3.86
CA VAL A 58 -5.21 2.52 -2.56
C VAL A 58 -5.50 1.03 -2.71
N ASP A 59 -6.44 0.65 -3.58
CA ASP A 59 -6.71 -0.77 -3.87
C ASP A 59 -5.46 -1.49 -4.40
N GLY A 60 -4.70 -0.83 -5.27
CA GLY A 60 -3.41 -1.31 -5.76
C GLY A 60 -2.35 -1.47 -4.67
N PHE A 61 -2.29 -0.54 -3.69
CA PHE A 61 -1.40 -0.67 -2.53
C PHE A 61 -1.74 -1.90 -1.69
N PHE A 62 -3.02 -2.15 -1.42
CA PHE A 62 -3.44 -3.32 -0.66
C PHE A 62 -3.14 -4.63 -1.42
N ALA A 63 -3.38 -4.66 -2.74
CA ALA A 63 -3.05 -5.78 -3.60
C ALA A 63 -1.56 -6.15 -3.59
N ILE A 64 -0.68 -5.17 -3.80
CA ILE A 64 0.77 -5.40 -3.76
C ILE A 64 1.22 -5.80 -2.34
N SER A 65 0.68 -5.14 -1.33
CA SER A 65 1.01 -5.40 0.08
C SER A 65 0.67 -6.83 0.47
N GLY A 66 -0.50 -7.35 0.09
CA GLY A 66 -0.89 -8.74 0.34
C GLY A 66 0.16 -9.75 -0.13
N TYR A 67 0.65 -9.60 -1.37
CA TYR A 67 1.68 -10.48 -1.94
C TYR A 67 3.01 -10.40 -1.17
N LEU A 68 3.49 -9.18 -0.91
CA LEU A 68 4.75 -8.95 -0.21
C LEU A 68 4.71 -9.42 1.25
N ILE A 69 3.59 -9.20 1.92
CA ILE A 69 3.35 -9.57 3.31
C ILE A 69 3.29 -11.07 3.46
N ALA A 70 2.61 -11.76 2.55
CA ALA A 70 2.57 -13.21 2.54
C ALA A 70 3.98 -13.80 2.41
N GLY A 71 4.80 -13.30 1.47
CA GLY A 71 6.19 -13.73 1.35
C GLY A 71 7.05 -13.38 2.56
N SER A 72 6.85 -12.22 3.18
CA SER A 72 7.55 -11.87 4.42
C SER A 72 7.18 -12.85 5.53
N ARG A 73 5.90 -13.07 5.79
CA ARG A 73 5.40 -13.87 6.91
C ARG A 73 5.77 -15.35 6.82
N THR A 74 5.89 -15.94 5.63
CA THR A 74 6.30 -17.35 5.48
C THR A 74 7.74 -17.61 5.90
N ARG A 75 8.60 -16.58 5.90
CA ARG A 75 10.03 -16.67 6.23
C ARG A 75 10.37 -16.30 7.67
N MET A 76 9.42 -15.85 8.47
CA MET A 76 9.68 -15.35 9.83
C MET A 76 8.51 -15.59 10.78
N GLY A 77 8.77 -15.72 12.09
CA GLY A 77 7.73 -15.81 13.11
C GLY A 77 6.89 -14.54 13.25
N MET A 78 5.79 -14.60 14.02
CA MET A 78 4.87 -13.47 14.20
C MET A 78 5.55 -12.22 14.78
N ARG A 79 6.34 -12.39 15.84
CA ARG A 79 7.04 -11.27 16.51
C ARG A 79 7.97 -10.49 15.57
N PRO A 80 8.98 -11.10 14.91
CA PRO A 80 9.84 -10.39 13.97
C PRO A 80 9.08 -9.86 12.74
N PHE A 81 7.99 -10.52 12.35
CA PHE A 81 7.10 -10.03 11.30
C PHE A 81 6.46 -8.70 11.68
N LEU A 82 5.68 -8.65 12.77
CA LEU A 82 4.99 -7.45 13.21
C LEU A 82 5.96 -6.31 13.52
N TRP A 83 7.10 -6.60 14.13
CA TRP A 83 8.15 -5.60 14.37
C TRP A 83 8.61 -4.91 13.08
N ARG A 84 8.85 -5.68 12.00
CA ARG A 84 9.24 -5.13 10.69
C ARG A 84 8.13 -4.39 9.99
N ARG A 85 6.86 -4.60 10.35
CA ARG A 85 5.72 -3.83 9.84
C ARG A 85 5.54 -2.54 10.62
N ALA A 86 5.64 -2.60 11.94
CA ALA A 86 5.64 -1.42 12.80
C ALA A 86 6.75 -0.44 12.40
N LEU A 87 8.00 -0.91 12.20
CA LEU A 87 9.11 -0.08 11.73
C LEU A 87 8.92 0.49 10.32
N ARG A 88 8.02 -0.08 9.51
CA ARG A 88 7.72 0.40 8.16
C ARG A 88 6.66 1.49 8.16
N LEU A 89 5.64 1.38 9.03
CA LEU A 89 4.49 2.29 9.11
C LEU A 89 4.71 3.41 10.13
N MET A 90 4.92 3.04 11.40
CA MET A 90 4.79 3.97 12.53
C MET A 90 5.76 5.18 12.49
N PRO A 91 7.06 5.03 12.15
CA PRO A 91 7.98 6.16 12.21
C PRO A 91 7.60 7.33 11.31
N ALA A 92 7.32 7.06 10.03
CA ALA A 92 6.91 8.12 9.10
C ALA A 92 5.48 8.63 9.40
N TYR A 93 4.60 7.77 9.91
CA TYR A 93 3.29 8.21 10.40
C TYR A 93 3.40 9.21 11.56
N TRP A 94 4.21 8.91 12.58
CA TRP A 94 4.46 9.85 13.68
C TRP A 94 5.16 11.13 13.19
N ALA A 95 6.11 11.00 12.25
CA ALA A 95 6.76 12.17 11.67
C ALA A 95 5.77 13.10 10.97
N VAL A 96 4.78 12.57 10.23
CA VAL A 96 3.77 13.42 9.60
C VAL A 96 2.81 14.04 10.64
N LEU A 97 2.43 13.31 11.69
CA LEU A 97 1.62 13.90 12.78
C LEU A 97 2.34 15.06 13.45
N LEU A 98 3.63 14.89 13.75
CA LEU A 98 4.48 15.95 14.33
C LEU A 98 4.69 17.09 13.35
N PHE A 99 4.94 16.82 12.07
CA PHE A 99 5.05 17.85 11.04
C PHE A 99 3.77 18.69 10.95
N THR A 100 2.60 18.05 10.93
CA THR A 100 1.33 18.76 10.92
C THR A 100 1.17 19.64 12.17
N ALA A 101 1.41 19.09 13.35
CA ALA A 101 1.18 19.77 14.62
C ALA A 101 2.24 20.83 15.00
N LEU A 102 3.46 20.72 14.47
CA LEU A 102 4.57 21.62 14.84
C LEU A 102 4.99 22.55 13.72
N VAL A 103 4.58 22.27 12.47
CA VAL A 103 4.98 23.06 11.30
C VAL A 103 3.76 23.51 10.50
N ALA A 104 3.01 22.58 9.89
CA ALA A 104 1.97 22.95 8.93
C ALA A 104 0.85 23.79 9.58
N ALA A 105 0.33 23.37 10.73
CA ALA A 105 -0.75 24.07 11.40
C ALA A 105 -0.34 25.43 12.01
N PRO A 106 0.80 25.56 12.72
CA PRO A 106 1.29 26.87 13.16
C PRO A 106 1.55 27.87 12.03
N VAL A 107 2.13 27.40 10.91
CA VAL A 107 2.37 28.24 9.73
C VAL A 107 1.02 28.68 9.14
N SER A 108 0.06 27.77 9.00
CA SER A 108 -1.28 28.10 8.52
C SER A 108 -1.99 29.13 9.40
N THR A 109 -1.92 29.02 10.73
CA THR A 109 -2.51 30.03 11.63
C THR A 109 -1.81 31.38 11.54
N THR A 110 -0.50 31.39 11.28
CA THR A 110 0.25 32.64 11.05
C THR A 110 -0.20 33.32 9.76
N MET A 111 -0.40 32.55 8.68
CA MET A 111 -0.85 33.05 7.38
C MET A 111 -2.30 33.58 7.43
N THR A 112 -3.16 32.91 8.20
CA THR A 112 -4.59 33.26 8.36
C THR A 112 -4.85 34.21 9.53
N ARG A 113 -3.80 34.65 10.24
CA ARG A 113 -3.87 35.56 11.41
C ARG A 113 -4.76 35.04 12.56
N ASN A 114 -4.82 33.72 12.71
CA ASN A 114 -5.54 33.04 13.78
C ASN A 114 -4.61 32.68 14.94
N ALA A 115 -5.16 32.51 16.15
CA ALA A 115 -4.41 32.00 17.28
C ALA A 115 -4.16 30.49 17.12
N TYR A 116 -2.97 30.01 17.52
CA TYR A 116 -2.63 28.60 17.48
C TYR A 116 -2.89 27.91 18.82
N ASP A 117 -3.61 26.79 18.81
CA ASP A 117 -3.91 26.00 20.00
C ASP A 117 -2.95 24.80 20.14
N TRP A 118 -1.91 25.00 20.97
CA TRP A 118 -0.93 23.98 21.32
C TRP A 118 -1.54 22.77 22.06
N ARG A 119 -2.62 22.95 22.82
CA ARG A 119 -3.31 21.84 23.52
C ARG A 119 -4.04 20.97 22.51
N SER A 120 -4.76 21.57 21.56
CA SER A 120 -5.38 20.83 20.47
C SER A 120 -4.32 20.14 19.59
N ALA A 121 -3.16 20.76 19.37
CA ALA A 121 -2.05 20.18 18.62
C ALA A 121 -1.47 18.93 19.31
N ALA A 122 -1.24 19.00 20.63
CA ALA A 122 -0.81 17.84 21.41
C ALA A 122 -1.87 16.71 21.39
N SER A 123 -3.14 17.08 21.55
CA SER A 123 -4.27 16.13 21.43
C SER A 123 -4.31 15.46 20.05
N TYR A 124 -4.08 16.20 18.97
CA TYR A 124 -4.04 15.66 17.60
C TYR A 124 -2.97 14.56 17.46
N VAL A 125 -1.76 14.79 17.98
CA VAL A 125 -0.68 13.80 17.91
C VAL A 125 -1.03 12.56 18.74
N VAL A 126 -1.49 12.75 19.99
CA VAL A 126 -1.79 11.63 20.91
C VAL A 126 -2.96 10.79 20.41
N LYS A 127 -4.09 11.43 20.09
CA LYS A 127 -5.34 10.76 19.69
C LYS A 127 -5.21 9.98 18.38
N ASN A 128 -4.33 10.40 17.48
CA ASN A 128 -4.09 9.73 16.22
C ASN A 128 -2.89 8.75 16.28
N SER A 129 -2.07 8.74 17.34
CA SER A 129 -0.78 8.04 17.41
C SER A 129 -0.80 6.54 17.09
N LEU A 130 -1.95 5.88 17.21
CA LEU A 130 -2.17 4.45 16.97
C LEU A 130 -2.90 4.15 15.65
N LEU A 131 -2.77 5.04 14.64
CA LEU A 131 -3.40 4.92 13.31
C LEU A 131 -4.93 5.07 13.30
N VAL A 132 -5.56 5.20 14.46
CA VAL A 132 -6.99 5.49 14.57
C VAL A 132 -7.18 7.00 14.48
N THR A 133 -7.53 7.49 13.29
CA THR A 133 -7.77 8.91 13.05
C THR A 133 -9.08 9.37 13.71
N THR A 134 -8.98 9.88 14.94
CA THR A 134 -10.12 10.36 15.73
C THR A 134 -10.19 11.89 15.79
N GLN A 135 -9.09 12.57 15.47
CA GLN A 135 -9.03 14.02 15.38
C GLN A 135 -8.47 14.44 14.03
N MET A 136 -9.30 15.00 13.15
CA MET A 136 -8.91 15.30 11.76
C MET A 136 -8.25 16.68 11.59
N GLY A 137 -8.54 17.62 12.49
CA GLY A 137 -8.02 18.99 12.48
C GLY A 137 -7.38 19.42 13.81
N ILE A 138 -6.80 20.62 13.85
CA ILE A 138 -6.24 21.22 15.07
C ILE A 138 -7.01 22.51 15.34
N ALA A 139 -7.92 22.49 16.33
CA ALA A 139 -8.78 23.63 16.67
C ALA A 139 -9.47 24.29 15.46
N GLY A 140 -9.99 23.47 14.53
CA GLY A 140 -10.66 23.97 13.31
C GLY A 140 -9.73 24.33 12.14
N THR A 141 -8.40 24.25 12.31
CA THR A 141 -7.45 24.50 11.21
C THR A 141 -7.31 23.27 10.30
N PRO A 142 -6.98 23.46 9.00
CA PRO A 142 -6.75 24.74 8.30
C PRO A 142 -8.05 25.51 8.01
N THR A 143 -7.96 26.83 7.96
CA THR A 143 -9.05 27.75 7.57
C THR A 143 -8.79 28.36 6.19
N ASP A 144 -9.79 29.01 5.60
CA ASP A 144 -9.70 29.69 4.29
C ASP A 144 -9.25 28.78 3.12
N VAL A 145 -9.63 27.51 3.20
CA VAL A 145 -9.35 26.47 2.19
C VAL A 145 -10.62 25.69 1.88
N ALA A 146 -10.65 25.05 0.71
CA ALA A 146 -11.82 24.27 0.29
C ALA A 146 -12.08 23.04 1.18
N TYR A 147 -11.02 22.37 1.65
CA TYR A 147 -11.10 21.27 2.63
C TYR A 147 -10.82 21.78 4.05
N HIS A 148 -11.77 22.53 4.60
CA HIS A 148 -11.67 23.16 5.91
C HIS A 148 -11.52 22.14 7.06
N GLY A 149 -10.64 22.44 8.03
CA GLY A 149 -10.55 21.69 9.29
C GLY A 149 -9.97 20.27 9.19
N LEU A 150 -9.44 19.87 8.03
CA LEU A 150 -8.94 18.52 7.75
C LEU A 150 -7.47 18.56 7.30
N TRP A 151 -6.55 18.17 8.17
CA TRP A 151 -5.11 18.23 7.88
C TRP A 151 -4.57 17.05 7.08
N ASN A 152 -5.12 15.85 7.28
CA ASN A 152 -4.63 14.65 6.59
C ASN A 152 -5.73 13.63 6.38
N VAL A 153 -6.46 13.74 5.27
CA VAL A 153 -7.46 12.73 4.90
C VAL A 153 -6.84 11.50 4.26
N SER A 154 -5.58 11.54 3.82
CA SER A 154 -4.93 10.39 3.17
C SER A 154 -4.73 9.22 4.11
N VAL A 155 -4.46 9.45 5.41
CA VAL A 155 -4.01 8.39 6.32
C VAL A 155 -5.09 7.42 6.79
N TRP A 156 -6.35 7.62 6.37
CA TRP A 156 -7.51 6.82 6.80
C TRP A 156 -7.33 5.31 6.55
N SER A 157 -6.65 4.92 5.47
CA SER A 157 -6.49 3.52 5.07
C SER A 157 -5.48 2.75 5.94
N LEU A 158 -4.61 3.45 6.70
CA LEU A 158 -3.48 2.85 7.40
C LEU A 158 -3.91 1.90 8.53
N LEU A 159 -5.04 2.20 9.20
CA LEU A 159 -5.60 1.30 10.21
C LEU A 159 -5.98 -0.04 9.60
N TYR A 160 -6.62 -0.03 8.43
CA TYR A 160 -7.01 -1.24 7.71
C TYR A 160 -5.79 -2.04 7.25
N GLU A 161 -4.71 -1.37 6.85
CA GLU A 161 -3.45 -2.02 6.47
C GLU A 161 -2.77 -2.68 7.69
N ALA A 162 -2.67 -1.98 8.81
CA ALA A 162 -2.11 -2.52 10.04
C ALA A 162 -2.94 -3.71 10.57
N ALA A 163 -4.28 -3.60 10.52
CA ALA A 163 -5.19 -4.69 10.88
C ALA A 163 -5.02 -5.90 9.94
N ALA A 164 -4.89 -5.68 8.63
CA ALA A 164 -4.62 -6.73 7.66
C ALA A 164 -3.29 -7.46 7.95
N TYR A 165 -2.24 -6.72 8.34
CA TYR A 165 -0.97 -7.34 8.72
C TYR A 165 -1.13 -8.31 9.89
N VAL A 166 -1.89 -7.94 10.92
CA VAL A 166 -2.15 -8.82 12.07
C VAL A 166 -3.00 -10.02 11.65
N ALA A 167 -4.15 -9.77 11.03
CA ALA A 167 -5.12 -10.82 10.66
C ALA A 167 -4.53 -11.84 9.68
N PHE A 168 -4.00 -11.39 8.53
CA PHE A 168 -3.40 -12.29 7.55
C PHE A 168 -2.08 -12.86 8.05
N GLY A 169 -1.35 -12.12 8.90
CA GLY A 169 -0.17 -12.65 9.60
C GLY A 169 -0.48 -13.85 10.49
N LEU A 170 -1.65 -13.87 11.13
CA LEU A 170 -2.14 -14.98 11.95
C LEU A 170 -2.59 -16.14 11.06
N VAL A 171 -3.40 -15.86 10.03
CA VAL A 171 -3.91 -16.86 9.07
C VAL A 171 -2.76 -17.60 8.38
N ILE A 172 -1.74 -16.89 7.88
CA ILE A 172 -0.55 -17.48 7.23
C ILE A 172 0.35 -18.19 8.25
N GLY A 173 0.30 -17.75 9.51
CA GLY A 173 1.07 -18.30 10.61
C GLY A 173 0.54 -19.59 11.21
N ALA A 174 -0.75 -19.87 11.03
CA ALA A 174 -1.39 -21.07 11.52
C ALA A 174 -0.78 -22.31 10.83
N VAL A 175 -0.44 -23.31 11.64
CA VAL A 175 0.45 -24.45 11.28
C VAL A 175 -0.18 -25.43 10.27
N TRP A 176 -1.43 -25.22 9.86
CA TRP A 176 -2.20 -26.17 9.05
C TRP A 176 -2.20 -25.81 7.55
N PHE A 177 -1.41 -26.59 6.80
CA PHE A 177 -1.40 -26.85 5.36
C PHE A 177 -1.72 -25.68 4.40
N ARG A 178 -0.72 -25.33 3.58
CA ARG A 178 -0.74 -24.28 2.53
C ARG A 178 -2.02 -24.24 1.68
N ILE A 179 -2.61 -25.39 1.36
CA ILE A 179 -3.84 -25.46 0.54
C ILE A 179 -5.11 -25.08 1.31
N ARG A 180 -5.18 -25.36 2.61
CA ARG A 180 -6.30 -24.96 3.48
C ARG A 180 -6.27 -23.47 3.76
N THR A 181 -5.08 -22.88 3.92
CA THR A 181 -4.94 -21.42 4.01
C THR A 181 -5.41 -20.73 2.73
N ALA A 182 -5.01 -21.23 1.56
CA ALA A 182 -5.48 -20.68 0.28
C ALA A 182 -7.00 -20.82 0.13
N ALA A 183 -7.59 -21.97 0.50
CA ALA A 183 -9.04 -22.17 0.48
C ALA A 183 -9.78 -21.23 1.45
N LEU A 184 -9.28 -21.04 2.68
CA LEU A 184 -9.84 -20.10 3.66
C LEU A 184 -9.74 -18.65 3.17
N LEU A 185 -8.63 -18.27 2.53
CA LEU A 185 -8.46 -16.95 1.94
C LEU A 185 -9.39 -16.74 0.74
N SER A 186 -9.58 -17.76 -0.10
CA SER A 186 -10.56 -17.73 -1.19
C SER A 186 -11.98 -17.63 -0.67
N ALA A 187 -12.32 -18.34 0.41
CA ALA A 187 -13.62 -18.26 1.07
C ALA A 187 -13.82 -16.88 1.71
N GLY A 188 -12.83 -16.35 2.42
CA GLY A 188 -12.87 -15.00 3.00
C GLY A 188 -12.99 -13.91 1.93
N LEU A 189 -12.29 -14.06 0.81
CA LEU A 189 -12.42 -13.19 -0.37
C LEU A 189 -13.85 -13.27 -0.94
N ALA A 190 -14.39 -14.47 -1.13
CA ALA A 190 -15.75 -14.65 -1.61
C ALA A 190 -16.78 -14.03 -0.65
N VAL A 191 -16.61 -14.19 0.66
CA VAL A 191 -17.45 -13.53 1.68
C VAL A 191 -17.35 -12.01 1.59
N CYS A 192 -16.15 -11.44 1.47
CA CYS A 192 -15.98 -9.99 1.30
C CYS A 192 -16.69 -9.48 0.04
N ILE A 193 -16.62 -10.23 -1.06
CA ILE A 193 -17.29 -9.89 -2.32
C ILE A 193 -18.81 -9.94 -2.15
N VAL A 194 -19.36 -10.99 -1.53
CA VAL A 194 -20.80 -11.15 -1.29
C VAL A 194 -21.32 -10.05 -0.36
N VAL A 195 -20.62 -9.77 0.73
CA VAL A 195 -21.00 -8.69 1.67
C VAL A 195 -20.98 -7.34 0.97
N GLN A 196 -19.95 -7.03 0.17
CA GLN A 196 -19.93 -5.77 -0.59
C GLN A 196 -21.07 -5.66 -1.58
N PHE A 197 -21.39 -6.75 -2.28
CA PHE A 197 -22.51 -6.77 -3.23
C PHE A 197 -23.85 -6.46 -2.54
N GLY A 198 -24.08 -7.03 -1.35
CA GLY A 198 -25.29 -6.76 -0.57
C GLY A 198 -25.33 -5.36 0.04
N LEU A 199 -24.18 -4.80 0.40
CA LEU A 199 -24.10 -3.48 1.01
C LEU A 199 -24.16 -2.32 0.00
N GLY A 200 -23.73 -2.51 -1.25
CA GLY A 200 -23.63 -1.44 -2.25
C GLY A 200 -22.51 -0.42 -1.97
N VAL A 201 -22.48 0.69 -2.73
CA VAL A 201 -21.41 1.70 -2.67
C VAL A 201 -21.72 2.81 -1.66
N GLY A 202 -20.73 3.24 -0.85
CA GLY A 202 -20.82 4.42 0.04
C GLY A 202 -19.90 4.31 1.28
N PRO A 203 -19.82 5.38 2.11
CA PRO A 203 -18.87 5.47 3.21
C PRO A 203 -19.36 4.69 4.44
N ASP A 204 -18.75 3.55 4.71
CA ASP A 204 -19.05 2.69 5.85
C ASP A 204 -17.83 1.84 6.21
N ALA A 205 -17.56 1.66 7.51
CA ALA A 205 -16.36 0.97 7.99
C ALA A 205 -16.31 -0.51 7.55
N LEU A 206 -17.46 -1.18 7.45
CA LEU A 206 -17.53 -2.56 6.96
C LEU A 206 -17.33 -2.62 5.44
N ARG A 207 -17.85 -1.64 4.68
CA ARG A 207 -17.59 -1.52 3.24
C ARG A 207 -16.11 -1.26 2.95
N ASP A 208 -15.49 -0.32 3.65
CA ASP A 208 -14.05 -0.03 3.51
C ASP A 208 -13.19 -1.24 3.89
N LEU A 209 -13.53 -1.93 4.99
CA LEU A 209 -12.86 -3.14 5.43
C LEU A 209 -12.91 -4.22 4.36
N THR A 210 -14.12 -4.58 3.92
CA THR A 210 -14.34 -5.67 2.95
C THR A 210 -13.73 -5.36 1.59
N ARG A 211 -13.81 -4.09 1.14
CA ARG A 211 -13.08 -3.59 -0.03
C ARG A 211 -11.59 -3.81 0.10
N LEU A 212 -10.95 -3.15 1.06
CA LEU A 212 -9.49 -3.13 1.16
C LEU A 212 -8.92 -4.53 1.42
N TRP A 213 -9.60 -5.34 2.25
CA TRP A 213 -9.16 -6.69 2.55
C TRP A 213 -9.38 -7.67 1.39
N SER A 214 -10.33 -7.43 0.48
CA SER A 214 -10.46 -8.23 -0.75
C SER A 214 -9.23 -8.11 -1.65
N PHE A 215 -8.74 -6.89 -1.90
CA PHE A 215 -7.52 -6.64 -2.68
C PHE A 215 -6.30 -7.21 -1.96
N PHE A 216 -6.21 -7.03 -0.64
CA PHE A 216 -5.14 -7.63 0.16
C PHE A 216 -5.13 -9.16 0.06
N ALA A 217 -6.29 -9.80 0.23
CA ALA A 217 -6.45 -11.25 0.12
C ALA A 217 -6.07 -11.74 -1.27
N ALA A 218 -6.45 -11.03 -2.34
CA ALA A 218 -6.04 -11.36 -3.70
C ALA A 218 -4.52 -11.37 -3.86
N GLY A 219 -3.81 -10.37 -3.31
CA GLY A 219 -2.35 -10.36 -3.26
C GLY A 219 -1.76 -11.58 -2.53
N VAL A 220 -2.32 -11.92 -1.36
CA VAL A 220 -1.91 -13.10 -0.59
C VAL A 220 -2.15 -14.40 -1.37
N LEU A 221 -3.30 -14.53 -2.04
CA LEU A 221 -3.64 -15.68 -2.87
C LEU A 221 -2.64 -15.86 -4.02
N LEU A 222 -2.31 -14.77 -4.73
CA LEU A 222 -1.30 -14.81 -5.78
C LEU A 222 0.09 -15.21 -5.25
N TRP A 223 0.41 -14.92 -3.99
CA TRP A 223 1.62 -15.43 -3.36
C TRP A 223 1.59 -16.96 -3.16
N PHE A 224 0.46 -17.55 -2.83
CA PHE A 224 0.35 -19.01 -2.74
C PHE A 224 0.48 -19.69 -4.11
N PHE A 225 -0.05 -19.07 -5.17
CA PHE A 225 0.05 -19.55 -6.55
C PHE A 225 1.29 -19.02 -7.31
N ARG A 226 2.23 -18.37 -6.62
CA ARG A 226 3.36 -17.63 -7.22
C ARG A 226 4.17 -18.43 -8.24
N GLU A 227 4.36 -19.73 -8.02
CA GLU A 227 5.13 -20.62 -8.90
C GLU A 227 4.44 -20.88 -10.24
N ARG A 228 3.11 -20.70 -10.31
CA ARG A 228 2.29 -20.91 -11.50
C ARG A 228 1.88 -19.60 -12.19
N LEU A 229 2.33 -18.44 -11.68
CA LEU A 229 1.93 -17.15 -12.25
C LEU A 229 2.55 -16.97 -13.65
N PRO A 230 1.71 -16.84 -14.71
CA PRO A 230 2.20 -16.79 -16.07
C PRO A 230 2.96 -15.48 -16.31
N GLY A 231 4.11 -15.58 -16.97
CA GLY A 231 4.86 -14.41 -17.42
C GLY A 231 4.28 -13.75 -18.69
N SER A 232 3.25 -14.32 -19.31
CA SER A 232 2.74 -13.93 -20.64
C SER A 232 2.15 -12.50 -20.66
N ARG A 233 2.47 -11.74 -21.71
CA ARG A 233 1.88 -10.43 -22.00
C ARG A 233 0.38 -10.53 -22.28
N ALA A 234 -0.06 -11.61 -22.94
CA ALA A 234 -1.46 -11.80 -23.29
C ALA A 234 -2.33 -11.96 -22.04
N VAL A 235 -1.89 -12.76 -21.06
CA VAL A 235 -2.62 -12.94 -19.81
C VAL A 235 -2.69 -11.62 -19.02
N ALA A 236 -1.61 -10.85 -18.99
CA ALA A 236 -1.61 -9.53 -18.37
C ALA A 236 -2.54 -8.54 -19.10
N ALA A 237 -2.60 -8.58 -20.42
CA ALA A 237 -3.50 -7.75 -21.21
C ALA A 237 -4.97 -8.11 -20.96
N VAL A 238 -5.32 -9.40 -20.92
CA VAL A 238 -6.67 -9.87 -20.57
C VAL A 238 -7.04 -9.45 -19.15
N ALA A 239 -6.16 -9.64 -18.18
CA ALA A 239 -6.41 -9.20 -16.80
C ALA A 239 -6.61 -7.67 -16.72
N GLY A 240 -5.80 -6.89 -17.46
CA GLY A 240 -5.96 -5.45 -17.57
C GLY A 240 -7.29 -5.05 -18.21
N ALA A 241 -7.69 -5.74 -19.28
CA ALA A 241 -8.97 -5.53 -19.95
C ALA A 241 -10.15 -5.82 -19.01
N VAL A 242 -10.08 -6.86 -18.17
CA VAL A 242 -11.09 -7.13 -17.14
C VAL A 242 -11.20 -5.99 -16.14
N VAL A 243 -10.07 -5.45 -15.65
CA VAL A 243 -10.09 -4.30 -14.73
C VAL A 243 -10.72 -3.06 -15.39
N VAL A 244 -10.32 -2.76 -16.64
CA VAL A 244 -10.85 -1.60 -17.37
C VAL A 244 -12.33 -1.79 -17.67
N ALA A 245 -12.77 -2.95 -18.14
CA ALA A 245 -14.18 -3.25 -18.38
C ALA A 245 -15.01 -3.12 -17.09
N ALA A 246 -14.50 -3.63 -15.96
CA ALA A 246 -15.17 -3.51 -14.67
C ALA A 246 -15.29 -2.05 -14.21
N LEU A 247 -14.27 -1.21 -14.44
CA LEU A 247 -14.32 0.23 -14.17
C LEU A 247 -15.33 0.98 -15.06
N LEU A 248 -15.51 0.54 -16.31
CA LEU A 248 -16.44 1.15 -17.27
C LEU A 248 -17.91 0.79 -17.01
N LEU A 249 -18.18 -0.32 -16.32
CA LEU A 249 -19.53 -0.71 -15.94
C LEU A 249 -20.03 0.12 -14.76
N ASP A 250 -19.52 -0.16 -13.56
CA ASP A 250 -19.74 0.64 -12.35
C ASP A 250 -18.78 0.23 -11.21
N GLY A 251 -18.86 0.93 -10.08
CA GLY A 251 -18.05 0.61 -8.89
C GLY A 251 -18.32 -0.77 -8.31
N THR A 252 -19.52 -1.32 -8.45
CA THR A 252 -19.88 -2.65 -7.93
C THR A 252 -19.14 -3.74 -8.71
N TRP A 253 -19.21 -3.71 -10.04
CA TRP A 253 -18.49 -4.66 -10.89
C TRP A 253 -16.98 -4.57 -10.71
N TYR A 254 -16.46 -3.36 -10.55
CA TYR A 254 -15.04 -3.16 -10.18
C TYR A 254 -14.69 -3.88 -8.88
N LEU A 255 -15.43 -3.68 -7.80
CA LEU A 255 -15.15 -4.29 -6.50
C LEU A 255 -15.25 -5.82 -6.53
N MET A 256 -16.11 -6.37 -7.37
CA MET A 256 -16.28 -7.83 -7.53
C MET A 256 -15.15 -8.45 -8.37
N LEU A 257 -14.79 -7.83 -9.49
CA LEU A 257 -13.93 -8.45 -10.50
C LEU A 257 -12.46 -8.03 -10.40
N ALA A 258 -12.17 -6.82 -9.93
CA ALA A 258 -10.82 -6.26 -9.96
C ALA A 258 -9.80 -6.87 -8.96
N PRO A 259 -10.16 -7.41 -7.78
CA PRO A 259 -9.16 -7.79 -6.77
C PRO A 259 -8.02 -8.67 -7.30
N VAL A 260 -8.33 -9.78 -7.98
CA VAL A 260 -7.33 -10.72 -8.50
C VAL A 260 -6.64 -10.21 -9.78
N PRO A 261 -7.38 -9.75 -10.82
CA PRO A 261 -6.78 -9.20 -12.03
C PRO A 261 -5.89 -7.98 -11.78
N LEU A 262 -6.32 -7.03 -10.93
CA LEU A 262 -5.52 -5.85 -10.59
C LEU A 262 -4.23 -6.25 -9.87
N ALA A 263 -4.34 -7.12 -8.85
CA ALA A 263 -3.16 -7.63 -8.14
C ALA A 263 -2.17 -8.30 -9.12
N PHE A 264 -2.68 -9.11 -10.04
CA PHE A 264 -1.84 -9.77 -11.04
C PHE A 264 -1.17 -8.77 -12.00
N VAL A 265 -1.93 -7.80 -12.54
CA VAL A 265 -1.39 -6.76 -13.45
C VAL A 265 -0.29 -5.95 -12.77
N LEU A 266 -0.50 -5.51 -11.53
CA LEU A 266 0.49 -4.73 -10.79
C LEU A 266 1.77 -5.53 -10.50
N LEU A 267 1.64 -6.81 -10.11
CA LEU A 267 2.78 -7.70 -9.93
C LEU A 267 3.51 -7.99 -11.25
N TRP A 268 2.76 -8.17 -12.33
CA TRP A 268 3.31 -8.37 -13.67
C TRP A 268 4.09 -7.14 -14.16
N LEU A 269 3.55 -5.93 -13.97
CA LEU A 269 4.23 -4.67 -14.26
C LEU A 269 5.50 -4.54 -13.43
N GLY A 270 5.44 -4.81 -12.13
CA GLY A 270 6.61 -4.83 -11.25
C GLY A 270 7.69 -5.83 -11.70
N ALA A 271 7.30 -6.96 -12.28
CA ALA A 271 8.22 -7.98 -12.79
C ALA A 271 8.81 -7.65 -14.18
N ARG A 272 8.17 -6.80 -14.97
CA ARG A 272 8.49 -6.61 -16.40
C ARG A 272 8.99 -5.23 -16.77
N LEU A 273 8.59 -4.18 -16.04
CA LEU A 273 9.02 -2.83 -16.35
C LEU A 273 10.54 -2.70 -16.11
N PRO A 274 11.31 -2.19 -17.09
CA PRO A 274 12.75 -2.00 -16.96
C PRO A 274 13.10 -0.72 -16.16
N VAL A 275 12.33 -0.41 -15.12
CA VAL A 275 12.44 0.82 -14.33
C VAL A 275 13.04 0.51 -12.97
N ARG A 276 14.10 1.24 -12.61
CA ARG A 276 14.84 1.06 -11.35
C ARG A 276 14.60 2.16 -10.33
N VAL A 277 13.63 3.03 -10.57
CA VAL A 277 13.24 4.10 -9.64
C VAL A 277 12.83 3.45 -8.31
N GLY A 278 13.48 3.87 -7.24
CA GLY A 278 13.23 3.33 -5.91
C GLY A 278 13.67 1.88 -5.68
N ALA A 279 14.44 1.25 -6.58
CA ALA A 279 14.88 -0.15 -6.42
C ALA A 279 15.65 -0.41 -5.12
N ARG A 280 16.33 0.61 -4.58
CA ARG A 280 17.04 0.54 -3.29
C ARG A 280 16.29 1.17 -2.13
N ASN A 281 15.48 2.20 -2.40
CA ASN A 281 14.81 3.03 -1.41
C ASN A 281 13.36 3.24 -1.81
N ASP A 282 12.44 2.83 -0.95
CA ASP A 282 11.01 2.92 -1.21
C ASP A 282 10.39 4.11 -0.47
N ILE A 283 10.30 5.25 -1.16
CA ILE A 283 9.71 6.49 -0.63
C ILE A 283 8.20 6.60 -0.85
N SER A 284 7.56 5.59 -1.48
CA SER A 284 6.12 5.65 -1.80
C SER A 284 5.25 5.93 -0.58
N TYR A 285 5.62 5.37 0.57
CA TYR A 285 4.93 5.61 1.84
C TYR A 285 5.05 7.06 2.31
N GLY A 286 6.26 7.64 2.30
CA GLY A 286 6.47 9.05 2.61
C GLY A 286 5.67 9.96 1.68
N VAL A 287 5.67 9.66 0.37
CA VAL A 287 4.89 10.42 -0.61
C VAL A 287 3.41 10.37 -0.28
N TYR A 288 2.88 9.20 0.06
CA TYR A 288 1.48 9.01 0.43
C TYR A 288 1.07 9.81 1.68
N VAL A 289 1.85 9.72 2.77
CA VAL A 289 1.44 10.30 4.06
C VAL A 289 1.64 11.81 4.15
N PHE A 290 2.69 12.36 3.52
CA PHE A 290 3.00 13.80 3.58
C PHE A 290 2.25 14.65 2.55
N ALA A 291 1.66 14.05 1.51
CA ALA A 291 1.02 14.78 0.42
C ALA A 291 -0.06 15.76 0.90
N PHE A 292 -1.05 15.27 1.67
CA PHE A 292 -2.22 16.08 2.01
C PHE A 292 -1.91 17.26 2.94
N PRO A 293 -1.11 17.10 4.01
CA PRO A 293 -0.70 18.24 4.83
C PRO A 293 0.05 19.31 4.04
N LEU A 294 0.91 18.92 3.10
CA LEU A 294 1.61 19.86 2.22
C LEU A 294 0.66 20.57 1.26
N GLN A 295 -0.31 19.84 0.69
CA GLN A 295 -1.36 20.40 -0.15
C GLN A 295 -2.22 21.41 0.62
N GLN A 296 -2.64 21.08 1.83
CA GLN A 296 -3.39 22.00 2.70
C GLN A 296 -2.59 23.26 3.01
N LEU A 297 -1.30 23.12 3.34
CA LEU A 297 -0.44 24.27 3.61
C LEU A 297 -0.29 25.19 2.39
N MET A 298 -0.12 24.62 1.19
CA MET A 298 -0.08 25.39 -0.05
C MET A 298 -1.45 26.01 -0.40
N ALA A 299 -2.55 25.33 -0.09
CA ALA A 299 -3.90 25.85 -0.28
C ALA A 299 -4.17 27.07 0.62
N VAL A 300 -3.72 27.04 1.88
CA VAL A 300 -3.77 28.22 2.78
C VAL A 300 -2.98 29.40 2.19
N GLY A 301 -1.88 29.12 1.48
CA GLY A 301 -1.10 30.12 0.73
C GLY A 301 -1.71 30.58 -0.59
N ARG A 302 -2.94 30.17 -0.90
CA ARG A 302 -3.68 30.49 -2.13
C ARG A 302 -2.97 30.06 -3.41
N VAL A 303 -2.09 29.06 -3.33
CA VAL A 303 -1.35 28.54 -4.48
C VAL A 303 -2.28 27.98 -5.56
N PRO A 304 -3.34 27.19 -5.24
CA PRO A 304 -4.28 26.69 -6.24
C PRO A 304 -4.92 27.80 -7.08
N GLU A 305 -5.29 28.93 -6.48
CA GLU A 305 -5.92 30.05 -7.17
C GLU A 305 -4.96 30.76 -8.14
N VAL A 306 -3.66 30.75 -7.85
CA VAL A 306 -2.63 31.39 -8.68
C VAL A 306 -2.26 30.52 -9.88
N VAL A 307 -2.08 29.21 -9.69
CA VAL A 307 -1.53 28.32 -10.73
C VAL A 307 -2.59 27.46 -11.43
N GLY A 308 -3.80 27.36 -10.85
CA GLY A 308 -4.86 26.46 -11.31
C GLY A 308 -4.64 25.00 -10.90
N SER A 309 -5.72 24.21 -10.86
CA SER A 309 -5.73 22.87 -10.27
C SER A 309 -4.76 21.88 -10.93
N PHE A 310 -4.55 21.98 -12.25
CA PHE A 310 -3.61 21.11 -12.95
C PHE A 310 -2.15 21.35 -12.49
N TRP A 311 -1.69 22.60 -12.51
CA TRP A 311 -0.34 22.93 -12.05
C TRP A 311 -0.18 22.75 -10.55
N PHE A 312 -1.26 22.91 -9.79
CA PHE A 312 -1.27 22.58 -8.37
C PHE A 312 -1.03 21.07 -8.12
N ALA A 313 -1.57 20.19 -8.96
CA ALA A 313 -1.28 18.75 -8.91
C ALA A 313 0.20 18.45 -9.19
N VAL A 314 0.78 19.08 -10.22
CA VAL A 314 2.20 18.94 -10.56
C VAL A 314 3.08 19.43 -9.42
N LEU A 315 2.78 20.62 -8.88
CA LEU A 315 3.51 21.20 -7.76
C LEU A 315 3.38 20.36 -6.49
N SER A 316 2.20 19.77 -6.23
CA SER A 316 1.98 18.85 -5.12
C SER A 316 2.94 17.66 -5.17
N VAL A 317 3.11 17.04 -6.34
CA VAL A 317 4.08 15.96 -6.52
C VAL A 317 5.51 16.47 -6.34
N ALA A 318 5.84 17.60 -6.97
CA ALA A 318 7.17 18.20 -6.94
C ALA A 318 7.63 18.59 -5.52
N VAL A 319 6.73 19.07 -4.67
CA VAL A 319 7.01 19.45 -3.27
C VAL A 319 7.00 18.22 -2.36
N THR A 320 6.09 17.28 -2.58
CA THR A 320 5.95 16.10 -1.72
C THR A 320 7.14 15.15 -1.83
N VAL A 321 7.70 14.94 -3.04
CA VAL A 321 8.79 13.99 -3.25
C VAL A 321 10.06 14.34 -2.45
N PRO A 322 10.58 15.59 -2.45
CA PRO A 322 11.70 15.99 -1.60
C PRO A 322 11.43 15.80 -0.11
N VAL A 323 10.23 16.16 0.38
CA VAL A 323 9.86 15.98 1.80
C VAL A 323 9.81 14.50 2.17
N ALA A 324 9.21 13.67 1.33
CA ALA A 324 9.19 12.22 1.49
C ALA A 324 10.61 11.63 1.49
N TRP A 325 11.50 12.15 0.64
CA TRP A 325 12.90 11.74 0.60
C TRP A 325 13.65 12.14 1.88
N ALA A 326 13.42 13.35 2.40
CA ALA A 326 13.97 13.79 3.67
C ALA A 326 13.46 12.91 4.83
N SER A 327 12.15 12.64 4.91
CA SER A 327 11.57 11.67 5.86
C SER A 327 12.23 10.31 5.76
N TRP A 328 12.46 9.82 4.53
CA TRP A 328 13.12 8.53 4.34
C TRP A 328 14.53 8.51 4.93
N LEU A 329 15.34 9.53 4.66
CA LEU A 329 16.73 9.59 5.13
C LEU A 329 16.83 9.78 6.64
N LEU A 330 15.97 10.62 7.21
CA LEU A 330 16.06 11.06 8.61
C LEU A 330 15.27 10.15 9.56
N VAL A 331 14.19 9.52 9.10
CA VAL A 331 13.25 8.80 9.97
C VAL A 331 13.14 7.32 9.58
N GLU A 332 12.72 7.03 8.35
CA GLU A 332 12.38 5.65 7.97
C GLU A 332 13.61 4.74 7.85
N LYS A 333 14.65 5.18 7.14
CA LYS A 333 15.87 4.40 6.93
C LYS A 333 16.60 4.11 8.24
N PRO A 334 16.78 5.05 9.18
CA PRO A 334 17.31 4.75 10.51
C PRO A 334 16.44 3.76 11.28
N SER A 335 15.12 3.97 11.31
CA SER A 335 14.17 3.09 12.02
C SER A 335 14.23 1.65 11.52
N MET A 336 14.32 1.45 10.20
CA MET A 336 14.46 0.11 9.61
C MET A 336 15.76 -0.62 9.98
N ARG A 337 16.79 0.06 10.52
CA ARG A 337 17.99 -0.61 11.06
C ARG A 337 17.68 -1.35 12.36
N LEU A 338 16.68 -0.92 13.11
CA LEU A 338 16.20 -1.55 14.35
C LEU A 338 15.54 -2.91 14.12
N ARG A 339 15.35 -3.34 12.86
CA ARG A 339 14.91 -4.71 12.54
C ARG A 339 15.81 -5.81 13.11
N ARG A 340 17.06 -5.46 13.48
CA ARG A 340 18.03 -6.38 14.09
C ARG A 340 17.73 -6.66 15.57
N VAL A 341 16.99 -5.77 16.24
CA VAL A 341 16.61 -5.92 17.67
C VAL A 341 15.73 -7.15 17.88
N VAL A 342 14.85 -7.46 16.92
CA VAL A 342 14.01 -8.66 16.93
C VAL A 342 14.48 -9.61 15.82
N PRO A 343 15.35 -10.60 16.12
CA PRO A 343 15.86 -11.52 15.11
C PRO A 343 14.76 -12.44 14.56
N VAL A 344 14.95 -12.93 13.33
CA VAL A 344 13.96 -13.77 12.63
C VAL A 344 13.80 -15.16 13.27
N GLY A 345 14.75 -15.56 14.13
CA GLY A 345 14.89 -16.93 14.61
C GLY A 345 15.37 -17.84 13.48
N THR A 346 16.32 -18.73 13.76
CA THR A 346 16.55 -19.88 12.88
C THR A 346 15.35 -20.80 13.05
N ARG A 347 14.54 -20.96 12.00
CA ARG A 347 13.63 -22.11 11.96
C ARG A 347 14.52 -23.36 12.12
N PRO A 348 14.17 -24.35 12.97
CA PRO A 348 14.88 -25.62 12.94
C PRO A 348 14.90 -26.07 11.47
N ALA A 349 16.08 -26.42 10.96
CA ALA A 349 16.20 -26.96 9.62
C ALA A 349 15.13 -28.04 9.49
N SER A 350 14.23 -27.90 8.52
CA SER A 350 13.42 -29.04 8.10
C SER A 350 14.42 -30.15 7.83
N ALA A 351 14.27 -31.27 8.55
CA ALA A 351 15.12 -32.44 8.41
C ALA A 351 15.40 -32.69 6.92
N PRO A 352 16.63 -33.10 6.54
CA PRO A 352 16.95 -33.37 5.15
C PRO A 352 15.83 -34.21 4.56
N SER A 353 15.21 -33.72 3.49
CA SER A 353 14.35 -34.54 2.67
C SER A 353 15.12 -35.82 2.37
N ALA A 354 14.65 -36.96 2.89
CA ALA A 354 15.20 -38.25 2.52
C ALA A 354 15.30 -38.26 1.00
N THR A 355 16.54 -38.30 0.53
CA THR A 355 16.91 -38.33 -0.87
C THR A 355 16.09 -39.41 -1.57
N ALA A 356 15.53 -39.07 -2.72
CA ALA A 356 14.96 -40.00 -3.68
C ALA A 356 16.07 -40.88 -4.29
N ALA A 357 16.69 -41.72 -3.47
CA ALA A 357 17.72 -42.69 -3.85
C ALA A 357 17.50 -44.07 -3.22
N GLU A 358 16.44 -44.30 -2.45
CA GLU A 358 16.23 -45.57 -1.73
C GLU A 358 14.87 -46.25 -2.04
N VAL A 359 14.40 -46.12 -3.29
CA VAL A 359 13.21 -46.88 -3.80
C VAL A 359 13.52 -47.60 -5.13
N LEU A 360 14.79 -47.71 -5.53
CA LEU A 360 15.21 -48.56 -6.66
C LEU A 360 16.09 -49.72 -6.18
N GLY A 361 15.63 -50.45 -5.15
CA GLY A 361 16.04 -51.82 -4.91
C GLY A 361 15.26 -52.76 -5.81
N ARG A 362 15.66 -52.90 -7.07
CA ARG A 362 15.18 -54.00 -7.94
C ARG A 362 15.90 -55.31 -7.59
N PRO A 363 15.26 -56.47 -7.81
CA PRO A 363 15.76 -57.77 -7.41
C PRO A 363 16.91 -58.21 -8.32
N VAL A 364 17.92 -58.87 -7.75
CA VAL A 364 18.89 -59.66 -8.51
C VAL A 364 18.63 -61.11 -8.18
N ILE A 365 18.44 -61.86 -9.26
CA ILE A 365 18.27 -63.30 -9.35
C ILE A 365 19.58 -63.97 -8.91
N GLY A 366 19.47 -65.00 -8.07
CA GLY A 366 20.57 -65.86 -7.61
C GLY A 366 20.03 -66.88 -6.63
#